data_AF-A0A9D3ZSB8-F1
#
_entry.id   AF-A0A9D3ZSB8-F1
#
_cell.length_a   1.000
_cell.length_b   1.000
_cell.length_c   1.000
_cell.angle_alpha   90.00
_cell.angle_beta   90.00
_cell.angle_gamma   90.00
#
_symmetry.space_group_name_H-M   'P 1'
#
loop_
_entity.id
_entity.type
_entity.pdbx_description
1 polymer ?
#
loop_
_entity_poly.entity_id
_entity_poly.type
_entity_poly.pdbx_seq_one_letter_code
_entity_poly.pdbx_strand_id
1 'polypeptide(L)'
;MADVGETLNFQGVMEEETYSPDTDLDFSFTSTTTDRTFPSSSARSSLARSSLTLSFNESRLSCSTITANNITPLHHRKWDPRWSAIKAATNLSSDGNLHLRHLKLIRHLGTGNLGRVFLCHLRDCDNTTFALKVIDRETLSSKKLSHVQMESDILSMLDHPFLPTLYARIEASHYTCLLIDFCPNGDLHSLLRKQPGNRFPLAAVRFFAAEVLVALEYLHALGIIYRDLKPENILLREDGHIMLSDFDLCFKADVVPTCKFLRRKSRNSKLNCFNGGCFAPVAGSVEEVLPEFVAEPVTAFSRSCVGTHEYLAPELVSGSGHGNGVDWWAFGVFVYELFYGTTPFKGGSKENTLRNIASSRKMRFPDAAEVEEAGIAEAKDLIEKLLVKDPRRRLGCTKGAQDIKQHPFFDGIKWPLIRHYKPPEVVGGVARKRGHVGHVKRRRWFWKGLD
;
A
#
# COMPACT_ATOMS: atom_id res chain seq x y z
N MET A 1 79.09 -32.07 6.01
CA MET A 1 78.99 -32.13 4.53
C MET A 1 77.51 -32.25 4.22
N ALA A 2 76.96 -31.36 3.36
CA ALA A 2 75.59 -31.26 2.79
C ALA A 2 74.40 -31.98 3.49
N ASP A 3 73.26 -31.35 3.85
CA ASP A 3 72.28 -30.61 3.00
C ASP A 3 71.54 -31.58 2.02
N VAL A 4 70.22 -31.61 1.79
CA VAL A 4 69.06 -30.71 1.99
C VAL A 4 67.80 -31.56 2.34
N GLY A 5 66.74 -30.97 2.93
CA GLY A 5 65.39 -31.60 2.97
C GLY A 5 64.27 -30.65 3.41
N GLU A 6 63.51 -30.09 2.46
CA GLU A 6 62.59 -28.97 2.68
C GLU A 6 61.17 -29.31 3.18
N THR A 7 60.71 -28.45 4.11
CA THR A 7 59.38 -27.81 4.30
C THR A 7 58.06 -28.55 4.01
N LEU A 8 57.14 -28.56 5.00
CA LEU A 8 56.08 -27.54 5.15
C LEU A 8 55.22 -27.81 6.40
N ASN A 9 55.11 -26.83 7.31
CA ASN A 9 54.24 -26.88 8.49
C ASN A 9 53.06 -25.91 8.30
N PHE A 10 51.82 -26.40 8.40
CA PHE A 10 50.64 -25.55 8.51
C PHE A 10 50.22 -25.43 9.97
N GLN A 11 50.36 -24.23 10.53
CA GLN A 11 50.05 -23.93 11.93
C GLN A 11 48.73 -23.16 12.00
N GLY A 12 47.65 -23.87 12.32
CA GLY A 12 46.33 -23.26 12.52
C GLY A 12 46.25 -22.56 13.87
N VAL A 13 46.11 -21.24 13.85
CA VAL A 13 45.84 -20.42 15.05
C VAL A 13 44.34 -20.46 15.34
N MET A 14 43.97 -20.82 16.56
CA MET A 14 42.61 -20.56 17.06
C MET A 14 42.58 -19.18 17.69
N GLU A 15 41.83 -18.25 17.09
CA GLU A 15 41.49 -16.98 17.74
C GLU A 15 40.13 -17.11 18.45
N GLU A 16 40.08 -16.74 19.73
CA GLU A 16 38.85 -16.65 20.50
C GLU A 16 38.09 -15.37 20.11
N GLU A 17 37.06 -15.48 19.26
CA GLU A 17 36.14 -14.36 19.03
C GLU A 17 35.32 -14.08 20.31
N THR A 18 35.68 -13.00 20.99
CA THR A 18 34.97 -12.51 22.18
C THR A 18 33.63 -11.90 21.75
N TYR A 19 32.53 -12.57 22.10
CA TYR A 19 31.18 -12.16 21.68
C TYR A 19 30.66 -10.95 22.48
N SER A 20 30.80 -9.75 21.93
CA SER A 20 30.20 -8.53 22.50
C SER A 20 28.67 -8.52 22.36
N PRO A 21 27.90 -8.25 23.44
CA PRO A 21 26.44 -8.21 23.38
C PRO A 21 25.94 -6.82 22.95
N ASP A 22 26.07 -6.48 21.67
CA ASP A 22 25.46 -5.27 21.09
C ASP A 22 23.93 -5.45 20.95
N THR A 23 23.22 -5.41 22.07
CA THR A 23 21.75 -5.34 22.12
C THR A 23 21.24 -3.91 22.20
N ASP A 24 21.75 -3.02 21.36
CA ASP A 24 21.14 -1.71 21.10
C ASP A 24 19.94 -1.86 20.15
N LEU A 25 18.85 -2.36 20.72
CA LEU A 25 17.52 -2.37 20.09
C LEU A 25 16.95 -0.94 20.08
N ASP A 26 17.48 -0.09 19.19
CA ASP A 26 17.01 1.27 19.00
C ASP A 26 15.63 1.30 18.31
N PHE A 27 14.57 1.35 19.13
CA PHE A 27 13.17 1.46 18.71
C PHE A 27 12.71 2.91 18.41
N SER A 28 13.61 3.81 18.00
CA SER A 28 13.30 5.21 17.66
C SER A 28 12.56 5.42 16.32
N PHE A 29 11.66 4.51 15.93
CA PHE A 29 10.80 4.64 14.74
C PHE A 29 9.39 5.14 15.08
N THR A 30 9.23 6.46 15.08
CA THR A 30 7.91 7.10 15.01
C THR A 30 7.91 8.16 13.92
N SER A 31 7.17 7.90 12.84
CA SER A 31 6.64 8.96 11.97
C SER A 31 5.64 9.78 12.79
N THR A 32 6.14 10.79 13.49
CA THR A 32 5.33 11.66 14.34
C THR A 32 4.86 12.87 13.54
N THR A 33 3.68 12.76 12.91
CA THR A 33 2.89 13.92 12.48
C THR A 33 2.28 14.62 13.70
N THR A 34 3.13 15.28 14.51
CA THR A 34 2.66 16.20 15.55
C THR A 34 2.32 17.56 14.97
N ASP A 35 1.03 17.88 14.93
CA ASP A 35 0.59 19.26 14.97
C ASP A 35 1.16 19.95 16.22
N ARG A 36 1.93 21.02 16.02
CA ARG A 36 2.22 22.01 17.07
C ARG A 36 1.55 23.32 16.69
N THR A 37 0.36 23.52 17.26
CA THR A 37 -0.30 24.82 17.30
C THR A 37 0.58 25.85 18.01
N PHE A 38 0.92 26.94 17.32
CA PHE A 38 1.45 28.16 17.92
C PHE A 38 0.52 29.34 17.57
N PRO A 39 0.47 30.40 18.40
CA PRO A 39 -0.71 31.26 18.49
C PRO A 39 -0.87 32.25 17.34
N SER A 40 -2.14 32.60 17.12
CA SER A 40 -2.61 33.66 16.22
C SER A 40 -1.83 34.98 16.36
N SER A 41 -1.36 35.51 15.23
CA SER A 41 -1.24 36.96 15.02
C SER A 41 -1.89 37.37 13.69
N SER A 42 -2.47 38.57 13.69
CA SER A 42 -3.55 39.01 12.79
C SER A 42 -3.33 38.84 11.28
N ALA A 43 -4.43 38.50 10.60
CA ALA A 43 -4.53 38.61 9.16
C ALA A 43 -4.30 40.06 8.68
N ARG A 44 -3.37 40.24 7.74
CA ARG A 44 -3.42 41.32 6.74
C ARG A 44 -3.21 40.69 5.36
N SER A 45 -4.16 40.96 4.46
CA SER A 45 -4.19 40.43 3.11
C SER A 45 -3.04 40.97 2.26
N SER A 46 -2.23 40.08 1.67
CA SER A 46 -1.44 40.39 0.49
C SER A 46 -1.29 39.16 -0.41
N LEU A 47 -1.51 39.35 -1.71
CA LEU A 47 -1.44 38.32 -2.73
C LEU A 47 0.03 38.08 -3.11
N ALA A 48 0.72 37.20 -2.39
CA ALA A 48 2.07 36.76 -2.74
C ALA A 48 2.06 35.29 -3.22
N ARG A 49 2.27 35.05 -4.52
CA ARG A 49 2.47 33.70 -5.09
C ARG A 49 3.89 33.22 -4.77
N SER A 50 4.13 32.84 -3.51
CA SER A 50 5.41 32.27 -3.08
C SER A 50 5.68 30.93 -3.76
N SER A 51 6.35 30.96 -4.91
CA SER A 51 6.87 29.75 -5.55
C SER A 51 8.03 29.22 -4.71
N LEU A 52 7.94 27.96 -4.26
CA LEU A 52 9.02 27.30 -3.55
C LEU A 52 10.15 26.94 -4.53
N THR A 53 11.00 27.90 -4.85
CA THR A 53 12.20 27.67 -5.66
C THR A 53 13.28 27.00 -4.83
N LEU A 54 13.47 25.69 -5.02
CA LEU A 54 14.75 25.06 -4.69
C LEU A 54 15.79 25.68 -5.63
N SER A 55 16.78 26.37 -5.07
CA SER A 55 17.82 27.07 -5.83
C SER A 55 18.89 26.08 -6.30
N PHE A 56 18.63 25.44 -7.44
CA PHE A 56 19.62 24.63 -8.15
C PHE A 56 20.59 25.55 -8.89
N ASN A 57 21.88 25.49 -8.55
CA ASN A 57 22.90 26.35 -9.16
C ASN A 57 23.37 25.71 -10.48
N GLU A 58 22.87 26.22 -11.61
CA GLU A 58 22.91 25.60 -12.95
C GLU A 58 24.32 25.18 -13.43
N SER A 59 25.38 25.88 -13.05
CA SER A 59 26.69 25.79 -13.71
C SER A 59 27.55 24.56 -13.36
N ARG A 60 27.06 23.61 -12.55
CA ARG A 60 27.83 22.40 -12.12
C ARG A 60 27.04 21.09 -12.02
N LEU A 61 25.79 21.06 -12.47
CA LEU A 61 24.91 19.90 -12.26
C LEU A 61 25.08 18.83 -13.35
N SER A 62 25.89 17.82 -13.07
CA SER A 62 25.84 16.53 -13.76
C SER A 62 24.54 15.79 -13.40
N CYS A 63 23.47 16.08 -14.14
CA CYS A 63 22.18 15.40 -14.01
C CYS A 63 22.19 14.11 -14.84
N SER A 64 22.11 12.96 -14.16
CA SER A 64 22.00 11.64 -14.80
C SER A 64 20.56 11.16 -14.71
N THR A 65 19.77 11.44 -15.75
CA THR A 65 18.38 10.96 -15.76
C THR A 65 18.36 9.51 -16.23
N ILE A 66 18.08 8.58 -15.32
CA ILE A 66 17.64 7.23 -15.70
C ILE A 66 16.14 7.35 -15.97
N THR A 67 15.79 7.70 -17.21
CA THR A 67 14.47 7.35 -17.73
C THR A 67 14.37 5.82 -17.70
N ALA A 68 13.29 5.28 -17.13
CA ALA A 68 13.10 3.84 -17.10
C ALA A 68 13.03 3.33 -18.56
N ASN A 69 14.04 2.56 -18.96
CA ASN A 69 14.31 2.20 -20.35
C ASN A 69 13.05 1.67 -21.06
N ASN A 70 12.60 2.38 -22.10
CA ASN A 70 11.61 1.92 -23.09
C ASN A 70 10.47 1.04 -22.52
N ILE A 71 9.79 1.48 -21.47
CA ILE A 71 8.62 0.75 -20.97
C ILE A 71 7.51 0.83 -22.02
N THR A 72 7.34 -0.25 -22.80
CA THR A 72 6.20 -0.41 -23.71
C THR A 72 4.92 -0.53 -22.88
N PRO A 73 3.98 0.44 -22.95
CA PRO A 73 2.96 0.59 -21.94
C PRO A 73 1.78 -0.36 -22.18
N LEU A 74 1.90 -1.58 -21.65
CA LEU A 74 0.74 -2.38 -21.25
C LEU A 74 0.12 -1.90 -19.92
N HIS A 75 0.66 -0.82 -19.34
CA HIS A 75 0.18 -0.18 -18.12
C HIS A 75 -1.34 -0.03 -18.07
N HIS A 76 -1.92 -0.43 -16.93
CA HIS A 76 -3.34 -0.24 -16.63
C HIS A 76 -3.82 1.24 -16.73
N ARG A 77 -2.87 2.20 -16.73
CA ARG A 77 -3.07 3.66 -16.87
C ARG A 77 -2.38 4.28 -18.09
N LYS A 78 -2.10 3.53 -19.16
CA LYS A 78 -1.47 4.05 -20.40
C LYS A 78 -2.21 5.22 -21.08
N TRP A 79 -3.48 5.45 -20.73
CA TRP A 79 -4.31 6.55 -21.22
C TRP A 79 -4.45 7.72 -20.21
N ASP A 80 -3.74 7.69 -19.07
CA ASP A 80 -3.75 8.80 -18.10
C ASP A 80 -3.10 10.05 -18.76
N PRO A 81 -3.76 11.22 -18.75
CA PRO A 81 -3.21 12.46 -19.32
C PRO A 81 -1.82 12.83 -18.80
N ARG A 82 -1.45 12.39 -17.57
CA ARG A 82 -0.11 12.57 -16.99
C ARG A 82 1.00 12.07 -17.92
N TRP A 83 0.84 10.91 -18.54
CA TRP A 83 1.83 10.36 -19.49
C TRP A 83 1.99 11.23 -20.74
N SER A 84 0.90 11.80 -21.24
CA SER A 84 0.95 12.71 -22.40
C SER A 84 1.67 14.02 -22.05
N ALA A 85 1.43 14.56 -20.85
CA ALA A 85 2.11 15.77 -20.37
C ALA A 85 3.62 15.53 -20.16
N ILE A 86 4.01 14.38 -19.59
CA ILE A 86 5.42 13.99 -19.46
C ILE A 86 6.07 13.86 -20.83
N LYS A 87 5.41 13.18 -21.78
CA LYS A 87 5.93 13.03 -23.15
C LYS A 87 6.10 14.37 -23.86
N ALA A 88 5.20 15.34 -23.62
CA ALA A 88 5.37 16.70 -24.12
C ALA A 88 6.60 17.39 -23.51
N ALA A 89 6.79 17.28 -22.18
CA ALA A 89 7.92 17.88 -21.49
C ALA A 89 9.28 17.23 -21.84
N THR A 90 9.33 15.93 -22.09
CA THR A 90 10.55 15.23 -22.52
C THR A 90 10.91 15.55 -23.97
N ASN A 91 9.92 15.66 -24.87
CA ASN A 91 10.13 16.06 -26.27
C ASN A 91 10.70 17.49 -26.41
N LEU A 92 10.52 18.35 -25.41
CA LEU A 92 11.09 19.71 -25.37
C LEU A 92 12.52 19.74 -24.81
N SER A 93 13.04 18.62 -24.27
CA SER A 93 14.42 18.51 -23.78
C SER A 93 15.36 18.09 -24.90
N SER A 94 16.54 18.71 -24.97
CA SER A 94 17.57 18.40 -25.96
C SER A 94 18.11 16.96 -25.88
N ASP A 95 17.96 16.32 -24.73
CA ASP A 95 18.37 14.94 -24.45
C ASP A 95 17.19 13.95 -24.33
N GLY A 96 15.96 14.40 -24.60
CA GLY A 96 14.76 13.57 -24.47
C GLY A 96 14.36 13.17 -23.05
N ASN A 97 15.02 13.70 -22.00
CA ASN A 97 14.78 13.31 -20.61
C ASN A 97 13.94 14.33 -19.82
N LEU A 98 13.38 13.89 -18.70
CA LEU A 98 12.68 14.78 -17.76
C LEU A 98 13.64 15.30 -16.70
N HIS A 99 13.77 16.63 -16.62
CA HIS A 99 14.68 17.32 -15.70
C HIS A 99 13.92 18.12 -14.66
N LEU A 100 14.53 18.42 -13.50
CA LEU A 100 13.93 19.25 -12.46
C LEU A 100 13.52 20.65 -12.96
N ARG A 101 14.22 21.20 -13.96
CA ARG A 101 13.84 22.47 -14.62
C ARG A 101 12.45 22.43 -15.27
N HIS A 102 11.95 21.27 -15.72
CA HIS A 102 10.62 21.14 -16.33
C HIS A 102 9.49 21.12 -15.28
N LEU A 103 9.83 20.89 -14.01
CA LEU A 103 8.89 20.87 -12.89
C LEU A 103 8.80 22.26 -12.24
N LYS A 104 7.63 22.54 -11.67
CA LYS A 104 7.36 23.70 -10.83
C LYS A 104 6.70 23.25 -9.54
N LEU A 105 7.39 23.47 -8.43
CA LEU A 105 6.89 23.13 -7.09
C LEU A 105 5.81 24.15 -6.68
N ILE A 106 4.68 23.63 -6.19
CA ILE A 106 3.54 24.42 -5.72
C ILE A 106 3.61 24.59 -4.21
N ARG A 107 3.65 23.47 -3.46
CA ARG A 107 3.66 23.45 -2.00
C ARG A 107 4.31 22.19 -1.45
N HIS A 108 4.79 22.26 -0.22
CA HIS A 108 5.12 21.08 0.56
C HIS A 108 3.86 20.25 0.86
N LEU A 109 3.98 18.93 0.79
CA LEU A 109 2.92 17.97 1.16
C LEU A 109 3.22 17.31 2.51
N GLY A 110 4.46 16.91 2.77
CA GLY A 110 4.86 16.28 4.03
C GLY A 110 6.34 15.86 4.03
N THR A 111 6.87 15.61 5.23
CA THR A 111 8.23 15.08 5.43
C THR A 111 8.10 13.63 5.89
N GLY A 112 8.70 12.70 5.13
CA GLY A 112 8.80 11.28 5.48
C GLY A 112 10.19 10.92 6.04
N ASN A 113 10.39 9.63 6.32
CA ASN A 113 11.61 9.09 6.92
C ASN A 113 12.88 9.24 6.03
N LEU A 114 12.70 9.20 4.70
CA LEU A 114 13.78 9.30 3.72
C LEU A 114 13.90 10.68 3.03
N GLY A 115 12.91 11.55 3.13
CA GLY A 115 12.90 12.79 2.34
C GLY A 115 11.61 13.62 2.45
N ARG A 116 11.49 14.65 1.62
CA ARG A 116 10.35 15.59 1.60
C ARG A 116 9.51 15.39 0.35
N VAL A 117 8.20 15.50 0.47
CA VAL A 117 7.26 15.36 -0.65
C VAL A 117 6.68 16.73 -0.99
N PHE A 118 6.70 17.09 -2.27
CA PHE A 118 6.15 18.34 -2.79
C PHE A 118 5.08 18.09 -3.84
N LEU A 119 4.03 18.90 -3.83
CA LEU A 119 3.10 19.01 -4.96
C LEU A 119 3.78 19.80 -6.06
N CYS A 120 3.77 19.29 -7.28
CA CYS A 120 4.31 19.97 -8.45
C CYS A 120 3.40 19.81 -9.68
N HIS A 121 3.65 20.64 -10.68
CA HIS A 121 3.13 20.49 -12.03
C HIS A 121 4.27 20.66 -13.03
N LEU A 122 4.04 20.28 -14.29
CA LEU A 122 4.96 20.60 -15.39
C LEU A 122 4.76 22.06 -15.81
N ARG A 123 5.83 22.79 -16.08
CA ARG A 123 5.80 24.27 -16.27
C ARG A 123 4.82 24.75 -17.34
N ASP A 124 4.62 23.95 -18.39
CA ASP A 124 3.75 24.27 -19.53
C ASP A 124 2.42 23.50 -19.48
N CYS A 125 2.11 22.82 -18.37
CA CYS A 125 0.92 21.98 -18.17
C CYS A 125 0.38 22.10 -16.72
N ASP A 126 -0.12 23.29 -16.35
CA ASP A 126 -0.68 23.60 -15.02
C ASP A 126 -1.84 22.68 -14.59
N ASN A 127 -2.56 22.07 -15.53
CA ASN A 127 -3.69 21.17 -15.26
C ASN A 127 -3.28 19.76 -14.81
N THR A 128 -1.98 19.44 -14.80
CA THR A 128 -1.47 18.09 -14.53
C THR A 128 -0.54 18.10 -13.32
N THR A 129 -1.05 17.55 -12.20
CA THR A 129 -0.35 17.55 -10.91
C THR A 129 0.27 16.19 -10.57
N PHE A 130 1.41 16.27 -9.87
CA PHE A 130 2.24 15.15 -9.44
C PHE A 130 2.77 15.39 -8.03
N ALA A 131 3.11 14.31 -7.34
CA ALA A 131 3.89 14.38 -6.10
C ALA A 131 5.36 14.08 -6.43
N LEU A 132 6.28 14.93 -5.96
CA LEU A 132 7.72 14.76 -6.08
C LEU A 132 8.31 14.44 -4.71
N LYS A 133 8.74 13.19 -4.49
CA LYS A 133 9.54 12.79 -3.31
C LYS A 133 10.99 13.16 -3.58
N VAL A 134 11.52 14.11 -2.83
CA VAL A 134 12.91 14.63 -2.92
C VAL A 134 13.70 14.08 -1.74
N ILE A 135 14.76 13.34 -2.05
CA ILE A 135 15.60 12.60 -1.09
C ILE A 135 17.01 13.18 -1.18
N ASP A 136 17.56 13.59 -0.04
CA ASP A 136 18.91 14.16 0.05
C ASP A 136 19.90 13.07 0.48
N ARG A 137 20.69 12.53 -0.47
CA ARG A 137 21.54 11.36 -0.21
C ARG A 137 22.68 11.65 0.77
N GLU A 138 23.14 12.89 0.88
CA GLU A 138 24.22 13.27 1.81
C GLU A 138 23.74 13.28 3.27
N THR A 139 22.43 13.45 3.50
CA THR A 139 21.83 13.42 4.85
C THR A 139 21.49 12.03 5.38
N LEU A 140 21.69 10.97 4.59
CA LEU A 140 21.23 9.62 4.88
C LEU A 140 22.39 8.66 5.19
N SER A 141 22.18 7.80 6.18
CA SER A 141 23.10 6.68 6.45
C SER A 141 23.05 5.63 5.32
N SER A 142 24.10 4.82 5.20
CA SER A 142 24.18 3.72 4.22
C SER A 142 22.96 2.80 4.24
N LYS A 143 22.42 2.50 5.44
CA LYS A 143 21.17 1.73 5.62
C LYS A 143 19.96 2.46 5.06
N LYS A 144 19.83 3.78 5.23
CA LYS A 144 18.72 4.54 4.61
C LYS A 144 18.89 4.65 3.09
N LEU A 145 20.12 4.73 2.57
CA LEU A 145 20.38 4.75 1.13
C LEU A 145 19.99 3.43 0.44
N SER A 146 20.17 2.27 1.09
CA SER A 146 19.67 1.01 0.51
C SER A 146 18.14 0.94 0.49
N HIS A 147 17.45 1.52 1.49
CA HIS A 147 16.00 1.67 1.48
C HIS A 147 15.52 2.59 0.33
N VAL A 148 16.21 3.71 0.07
CA VAL A 148 15.92 4.60 -1.08
C VAL A 148 16.01 3.84 -2.41
N GLN A 149 17.07 3.06 -2.60
CA GLN A 149 17.26 2.28 -3.82
C GLN A 149 16.19 1.19 -3.95
N MET A 150 15.87 0.47 -2.87
CA MET A 150 14.82 -0.55 -2.86
C MET A 150 13.42 0.04 -3.12
N GLU A 151 13.09 1.21 -2.56
CA GLU A 151 11.85 1.94 -2.87
C GLU A 151 11.79 2.31 -4.35
N SER A 152 12.88 2.85 -4.93
CA SER A 152 12.94 3.16 -6.36
C SER A 152 12.75 1.93 -7.25
N ASP A 153 13.35 0.79 -6.89
CA ASP A 153 13.27 -0.45 -7.68
C ASP A 153 11.87 -1.08 -7.59
N ILE A 154 11.26 -1.05 -6.41
CA ILE A 154 9.86 -1.47 -6.20
C ILE A 154 8.91 -0.61 -7.02
N LEU A 155 8.98 0.72 -6.88
CA LEU A 155 8.10 1.67 -7.59
C LEU A 155 8.22 1.56 -9.12
N SER A 156 9.39 1.16 -9.64
CA SER A 156 9.62 0.93 -11.07
C SER A 156 8.92 -0.34 -11.60
N MET A 157 8.46 -1.24 -10.73
CA MET A 157 7.81 -2.51 -11.07
C MET A 157 6.29 -2.53 -10.83
N LEU A 158 5.69 -1.47 -10.26
CA LEU A 158 4.28 -1.45 -9.91
C LEU A 158 3.39 -1.07 -11.12
N ASP A 159 2.37 -1.88 -11.41
CA ASP A 159 1.33 -1.57 -12.39
C ASP A 159 -0.06 -1.99 -11.87
N HIS A 160 -0.58 -1.25 -10.88
CA HIS A 160 -1.82 -1.61 -10.19
C HIS A 160 -2.67 -0.38 -9.82
N PRO A 161 -4.01 -0.38 -9.99
CA PRO A 161 -4.89 0.80 -9.82
C PRO A 161 -4.92 1.43 -8.41
N PHE A 162 -4.44 0.70 -7.41
CA PHE A 162 -4.38 1.09 -6.01
C PHE A 162 -2.93 1.25 -5.49
N LEU A 163 -1.96 1.27 -6.39
CA LEU A 163 -0.53 1.52 -6.11
C LEU A 163 -0.07 2.74 -6.92
N PRO A 164 1.01 3.43 -6.51
CA PRO A 164 1.47 4.63 -7.20
C PRO A 164 2.16 4.28 -8.51
N THR A 165 1.92 5.10 -9.53
CA THR A 165 2.70 5.06 -10.79
C THR A 165 3.99 5.85 -10.61
N LEU A 166 5.15 5.25 -10.92
CA LEU A 166 6.41 5.99 -11.07
C LEU A 166 6.51 6.56 -12.47
N TYR A 167 6.47 7.90 -12.58
CA TYR A 167 6.51 8.62 -13.84
C TYR A 167 7.95 8.93 -14.29
N ALA A 168 8.84 9.24 -13.34
CA ALA A 168 10.25 9.49 -13.61
C ALA A 168 11.09 9.36 -12.33
N ARG A 169 12.35 8.91 -12.50
CA ARG A 169 13.44 9.06 -11.52
C ARG A 169 14.41 10.11 -12.07
N ILE A 170 14.74 11.11 -11.26
CA ILE A 170 15.63 12.21 -11.63
C ILE A 170 16.75 12.30 -10.58
N GLU A 171 18.01 12.13 -10.99
CA GLU A 171 19.19 12.31 -10.13
C GLU A 171 19.83 13.67 -10.42
N ALA A 172 19.95 14.53 -9.41
CA ALA A 172 20.49 15.89 -9.56
C ALA A 172 21.38 16.28 -8.37
N SER A 173 22.68 16.42 -8.59
CA SER A 173 23.67 16.49 -7.49
C SER A 173 23.48 15.31 -6.54
N HIS A 174 23.46 15.55 -5.23
CA HIS A 174 23.12 14.62 -4.15
C HIS A 174 21.62 14.33 -3.99
N TYR A 175 20.73 14.92 -4.79
CA TYR A 175 19.30 14.64 -4.72
C TYR A 175 18.87 13.47 -5.61
N THR A 176 18.08 12.57 -5.05
CA THR A 176 17.28 11.59 -5.77
C THR A 176 15.82 12.02 -5.72
N CYS A 177 15.17 12.13 -6.88
CA CYS A 177 13.82 12.64 -7.01
C CYS A 177 12.91 11.63 -7.71
N LEU A 178 11.82 11.24 -7.04
CA LEU A 178 10.82 10.30 -7.54
C LEU A 178 9.52 11.05 -7.85
N LEU A 179 9.12 11.06 -9.11
CA LEU A 179 7.88 11.70 -9.57
C LEU A 179 6.75 10.65 -9.63
N ILE A 180 5.74 10.81 -8.79
CA ILE A 180 4.65 9.83 -8.61
C ILE A 180 3.25 10.51 -8.67
N ASP A 181 2.20 9.69 -8.65
CA ASP A 181 0.81 10.16 -8.58
C ASP A 181 0.56 11.07 -7.37
N PHE A 182 -0.20 12.15 -7.58
CA PHE A 182 -0.69 13.01 -6.50
C PHE A 182 -2.11 12.61 -6.06
N CYS A 183 -2.29 12.42 -4.76
CA CYS A 183 -3.60 12.19 -4.14
C CYS A 183 -4.13 13.49 -3.49
N PRO A 184 -5.15 14.15 -4.07
CA PRO A 184 -5.62 15.46 -3.60
C PRO A 184 -6.44 15.40 -2.31
N ASN A 185 -7.01 14.24 -1.97
CA ASN A 185 -7.98 14.11 -0.88
C ASN A 185 -7.36 13.72 0.49
N GLY A 186 -6.03 13.73 0.58
CA GLY A 186 -5.28 13.39 1.80
C GLY A 186 -5.21 11.88 2.04
N ASP A 187 -5.01 11.52 3.30
CA ASP A 187 -4.89 10.15 3.80
C ASP A 187 -6.16 9.63 4.49
N LEU A 188 -6.25 8.31 4.64
CA LEU A 188 -7.38 7.61 5.24
C LEU A 188 -7.45 7.82 6.76
N HIS A 189 -6.34 8.06 7.46
CA HIS A 189 -6.33 8.47 8.86
C HIS A 189 -7.12 9.78 9.04
N SER A 190 -6.77 10.80 8.26
CA SER A 190 -7.42 12.11 8.25
C SER A 190 -8.90 12.04 7.84
N LEU A 191 -9.31 11.03 7.07
CA LEU A 191 -10.72 10.78 6.79
C LEU A 191 -11.43 10.04 7.95
N LEU A 192 -10.79 9.05 8.56
CA LEU A 192 -11.31 8.32 9.73
C LEU A 192 -11.58 9.29 10.90
N ARG A 193 -10.64 10.21 11.17
CA ARG A 193 -10.74 11.25 12.22
C ARG A 193 -11.85 12.29 11.99
N LYS A 194 -12.47 12.34 10.80
CA LYS A 194 -13.63 13.18 10.50
C LYS A 194 -14.96 12.45 10.72
N GLN A 195 -14.95 11.14 10.93
CA GLN A 195 -16.19 10.38 11.15
C GLN A 195 -16.66 10.49 12.61
N PRO A 196 -17.98 10.36 12.87
CA PRO A 196 -18.50 10.19 14.22
C PRO A 196 -17.77 9.05 14.96
N GLY A 197 -17.29 9.33 16.18
CA GLY A 197 -16.55 8.37 17.00
C GLY A 197 -15.19 7.92 16.44
N ASN A 198 -14.68 8.55 15.37
CA ASN A 198 -13.54 8.09 14.55
C ASN A 198 -13.77 6.69 13.94
N ARG A 199 -14.98 6.38 13.44
CA ARG A 199 -15.36 5.05 12.91
C ARG A 199 -16.02 5.14 11.55
N PHE A 200 -15.73 4.21 10.65
CA PHE A 200 -16.45 4.07 9.39
C PHE A 200 -17.65 3.13 9.53
N PRO A 201 -18.75 3.35 8.78
CA PRO A 201 -19.84 2.38 8.67
C PRO A 201 -19.36 1.11 7.95
N LEU A 202 -20.01 -0.04 8.21
CA LEU A 202 -19.55 -1.35 7.73
C LEU A 202 -19.33 -1.42 6.21
N ALA A 203 -20.21 -0.78 5.43
CA ALA A 203 -20.07 -0.71 3.97
C ALA A 203 -18.78 0.01 3.52
N ALA A 204 -18.36 1.05 4.24
CA ALA A 204 -17.13 1.79 3.95
C ALA A 204 -15.88 1.03 4.40
N VAL A 205 -15.90 0.39 5.58
CA VAL A 205 -14.79 -0.48 6.03
C VAL A 205 -14.56 -1.60 5.04
N ARG A 206 -15.63 -2.30 4.64
CA ARG A 206 -15.58 -3.39 3.65
C ARG A 206 -15.07 -2.94 2.29
N PHE A 207 -15.43 -1.74 1.85
CA PHE A 207 -14.90 -1.14 0.61
C PHE A 207 -13.38 -0.92 0.71
N PHE A 208 -12.91 -0.11 1.67
CA PHE A 208 -11.49 0.22 1.78
C PHE A 208 -10.61 -1.00 2.08
N ALA A 209 -11.09 -1.92 2.92
CA ALA A 209 -10.41 -3.19 3.19
C ALA A 209 -10.27 -4.06 1.93
N ALA A 210 -11.27 -4.10 1.06
CA ALA A 210 -11.19 -4.87 -0.18
C ALA A 210 -10.19 -4.27 -1.18
N GLU A 211 -10.08 -2.95 -1.28
CA GLU A 211 -9.08 -2.30 -2.16
C GLU A 211 -7.65 -2.54 -1.67
N VAL A 212 -7.43 -2.39 -0.35
CA VAL A 212 -6.15 -2.70 0.29
C VAL A 212 -5.77 -4.17 0.13
N LEU A 213 -6.73 -5.11 0.29
CA LEU A 213 -6.49 -6.54 0.12
C LEU A 213 -5.98 -6.89 -1.30
N VAL A 214 -6.58 -6.29 -2.34
CA VAL A 214 -6.14 -6.51 -3.73
C VAL A 214 -4.79 -5.83 -4.01
N ALA A 215 -4.50 -4.69 -3.39
CA ALA A 215 -3.19 -4.04 -3.47
C ALA A 215 -2.07 -4.89 -2.82
N LEU A 216 -2.33 -5.46 -1.64
CA LEU A 216 -1.39 -6.36 -0.96
C LEU A 216 -1.19 -7.68 -1.70
N GLU A 217 -2.26 -8.28 -2.25
CA GLU A 217 -2.17 -9.47 -3.10
C GLU A 217 -1.23 -9.25 -4.29
N TYR A 218 -1.34 -8.11 -4.98
CA TYR A 218 -0.45 -7.77 -6.09
C TYR A 218 1.01 -7.65 -5.64
N LEU A 219 1.28 -6.99 -4.50
CA LEU A 219 2.63 -6.87 -3.94
C LEU A 219 3.20 -8.25 -3.57
N HIS A 220 2.42 -9.09 -2.90
CA HIS A 220 2.83 -10.45 -2.52
C HIS A 220 3.11 -11.32 -3.76
N ALA A 221 2.32 -11.19 -4.83
CA ALA A 221 2.56 -11.89 -6.09
C ALA A 221 3.86 -11.44 -6.80
N LEU A 222 4.32 -10.22 -6.56
CA LEU A 222 5.64 -9.71 -7.00
C LEU A 222 6.79 -10.01 -6.01
N GLY A 223 6.50 -10.64 -4.87
CA GLY A 223 7.48 -10.93 -3.83
C GLY A 223 7.82 -9.75 -2.93
N ILE A 224 6.93 -8.77 -2.85
CA ILE A 224 7.09 -7.55 -2.06
C ILE A 224 6.19 -7.68 -0.82
N ILE A 225 6.81 -7.66 0.37
CA ILE A 225 6.12 -7.52 1.65
C ILE A 225 6.17 -6.04 2.03
N TYR A 226 5.02 -5.45 2.33
CA TYR A 226 4.83 -4.01 2.49
C TYR A 226 5.26 -3.50 3.88
N ARG A 227 4.94 -4.23 4.95
CA ARG A 227 5.37 -4.05 6.36
C ARG A 227 4.98 -2.76 7.08
N ASP A 228 4.44 -1.75 6.41
CA ASP A 228 4.00 -0.49 7.03
C ASP A 228 2.54 -0.13 6.67
N LEU A 229 1.65 -1.12 6.69
CA LEU A 229 0.22 -0.88 6.51
C LEU A 229 -0.37 -0.14 7.71
N LYS A 230 -0.94 1.04 7.45
CA LYS A 230 -1.68 1.88 8.39
C LYS A 230 -2.49 2.96 7.65
N PRO A 231 -3.56 3.53 8.23
CA PRO A 231 -4.41 4.53 7.58
C PRO A 231 -3.68 5.79 7.09
N GLU A 232 -2.54 6.14 7.70
CA GLU A 232 -1.70 7.28 7.30
C GLU A 232 -1.02 7.07 5.94
N ASN A 233 -0.67 5.82 5.61
CA ASN A 233 0.02 5.47 4.37
C ASN A 233 -0.97 5.15 3.22
N ILE A 234 -2.29 5.22 3.48
CA ILE A 234 -3.34 4.95 2.49
C ILE A 234 -3.90 6.30 2.03
N LEU A 235 -3.50 6.75 0.85
CA LEU A 235 -3.91 8.02 0.27
C LEU A 235 -5.20 7.90 -0.55
N LEU A 236 -5.93 9.01 -0.67
CA LEU A 236 -7.21 9.08 -1.36
C LEU A 236 -7.07 9.83 -2.70
N ARG A 237 -7.31 9.09 -3.79
CA ARG A 237 -7.26 9.60 -5.16
C ARG A 237 -8.45 10.52 -5.47
N GLU A 238 -8.37 11.26 -6.57
CA GLU A 238 -9.38 12.24 -6.99
C GLU A 238 -10.80 11.65 -7.22
N ASP A 239 -10.85 10.36 -7.57
CA ASP A 239 -12.08 9.59 -7.82
C ASP A 239 -12.68 8.98 -6.55
N GLY A 240 -11.94 9.02 -5.42
CA GLY A 240 -12.33 8.46 -4.12
C GLY A 240 -11.81 7.06 -3.83
N HIS A 241 -11.07 6.45 -4.76
CA HIS A 241 -10.37 5.17 -4.56
C HIS A 241 -9.06 5.35 -3.79
N ILE A 242 -8.55 4.29 -3.16
CA ILE A 242 -7.29 4.35 -2.42
C ILE A 242 -6.04 4.25 -3.31
N MET A 243 -4.91 4.70 -2.77
CA MET A 243 -3.56 4.43 -3.26
C MET A 243 -2.63 4.19 -2.07
N LEU A 244 -1.94 3.05 -2.01
CA LEU A 244 -0.89 2.86 -1.01
C LEU A 244 0.29 3.81 -1.27
N SER A 245 1.03 4.16 -0.22
CA SER A 245 2.19 5.08 -0.28
C SER A 245 3.26 4.67 0.72
N ASP A 246 4.44 5.30 0.65
CA ASP A 246 5.65 5.00 1.44
C ASP A 246 6.09 3.52 1.38
N PHE A 247 7.01 3.23 0.45
CA PHE A 247 7.54 1.88 0.22
C PHE A 247 8.94 1.71 0.83
N ASP A 248 9.35 2.63 1.70
CA ASP A 248 10.69 2.69 2.31
C ASP A 248 10.98 1.57 3.32
N LEU A 249 9.93 0.94 3.86
CA LEU A 249 10.00 -0.23 4.74
C LEU A 249 9.65 -1.54 4.04
N CYS A 250 9.43 -1.55 2.72
CA CYS A 250 9.17 -2.80 2.00
C CYS A 250 10.35 -3.79 2.08
N PHE A 251 10.07 -5.06 1.81
CA PHE A 251 11.09 -6.12 1.68
C PHE A 251 10.78 -6.95 0.44
N LYS A 252 11.78 -7.16 -0.41
CA LYS A 252 11.67 -7.99 -1.60
C LYS A 252 12.29 -9.37 -1.35
N ALA A 253 11.57 -10.41 -1.75
CA ALA A 253 11.96 -11.81 -1.66
C ALA A 253 11.52 -12.56 -2.93
N ASP A 254 12.03 -13.77 -3.11
CA ASP A 254 11.60 -14.65 -4.20
C ASP A 254 10.17 -15.16 -3.97
N VAL A 255 9.44 -15.34 -5.07
CA VAL A 255 8.12 -16.00 -5.08
C VAL A 255 8.17 -17.18 -6.02
N VAL A 256 7.64 -18.31 -5.56
CA VAL A 256 7.35 -19.46 -6.40
C VAL A 256 5.82 -19.57 -6.50
N PRO A 257 5.20 -19.10 -7.60
CA PRO A 257 3.77 -19.23 -7.79
C PRO A 257 3.37 -20.71 -7.81
N THR A 258 2.32 -21.05 -7.07
CA THR A 258 1.80 -22.43 -6.99
C THR A 258 0.36 -22.48 -7.51
N CYS A 259 0.07 -23.46 -8.35
CA CYS A 259 -1.30 -23.81 -8.71
C CYS A 259 -1.73 -25.01 -7.85
N LYS A 260 -2.64 -24.77 -6.90
CA LYS A 260 -3.19 -25.80 -6.01
C LYS A 260 -4.52 -26.28 -6.58
N PHE A 261 -4.64 -27.58 -6.85
CA PHE A 261 -5.89 -28.17 -7.32
C PHE A 261 -6.74 -28.59 -6.12
N LEU A 262 -7.84 -27.89 -5.85
CA LEU A 262 -8.78 -28.25 -4.78
C LEU A 262 -9.92 -29.12 -5.31
N ARG A 263 -10.14 -30.26 -4.67
CA ARG A 263 -11.31 -31.14 -4.90
C ARG A 263 -12.49 -30.57 -4.12
N ARG A 264 -13.36 -29.80 -4.78
CA ARG A 264 -14.54 -29.21 -4.14
C ARG A 264 -15.71 -30.19 -4.21
N LYS A 265 -16.09 -30.78 -3.08
CA LYS A 265 -17.34 -31.58 -3.00
C LYS A 265 -18.54 -30.64 -3.14
N SER A 266 -19.14 -30.59 -4.33
CA SER A 266 -20.39 -29.87 -4.53
C SER A 266 -21.49 -30.47 -3.65
N ARG A 267 -22.01 -29.69 -2.70
CA ARG A 267 -23.28 -30.00 -2.03
C ARG A 267 -24.38 -29.45 -2.95
N ASN A 268 -24.94 -30.31 -3.80
CA ASN A 268 -26.15 -29.95 -4.53
C ASN A 268 -27.21 -29.51 -3.52
N SER A 269 -27.57 -28.22 -3.55
CA SER A 269 -28.76 -27.73 -2.88
C SER A 269 -29.96 -28.45 -3.49
N LYS A 270 -30.85 -28.97 -2.65
CA LYS A 270 -32.08 -29.62 -3.11
C LYS A 270 -32.89 -28.58 -3.89
N LEU A 271 -33.02 -28.74 -5.20
CA LEU A 271 -34.19 -28.19 -5.89
C LEU A 271 -35.42 -28.90 -5.33
N ASN A 272 -36.44 -28.14 -4.93
CA ASN A 272 -37.71 -28.71 -4.54
C ASN A 272 -38.40 -29.32 -5.76
N CYS A 273 -38.48 -30.65 -5.79
CA CYS A 273 -39.29 -31.37 -6.77
C CYS A 273 -40.78 -31.19 -6.42
N PHE A 274 -41.54 -30.49 -7.26
CA PHE A 274 -43.00 -30.54 -7.21
C PHE A 274 -43.53 -31.50 -8.29
N ASN A 275 -44.19 -32.57 -7.82
CA ASN A 275 -45.03 -33.55 -8.52
C ASN A 275 -44.53 -34.28 -9.79
N GLY A 276 -44.44 -35.61 -9.66
CA GLY A 276 -44.92 -36.54 -10.69
C GLY A 276 -43.88 -37.10 -11.66
N GLY A 277 -43.42 -38.33 -11.42
CA GLY A 277 -42.65 -39.12 -12.40
C GLY A 277 -41.44 -39.83 -11.80
N CYS A 278 -41.44 -41.17 -11.86
CA CYS A 278 -40.40 -42.00 -11.26
C CYS A 278 -39.17 -42.16 -12.16
N PHE A 279 -38.22 -41.22 -12.08
CA PHE A 279 -36.82 -41.47 -12.46
C PHE A 279 -35.89 -40.74 -11.49
N ALA A 280 -35.26 -41.47 -10.57
CA ALA A 280 -34.21 -40.91 -9.74
C ALA A 280 -32.92 -40.77 -10.58
N PRO A 281 -32.38 -39.56 -10.79
CA PRO A 281 -31.05 -39.44 -11.35
C PRO A 281 -30.06 -40.00 -10.32
N VAL A 282 -29.18 -40.90 -10.75
CA VAL A 282 -28.04 -41.32 -9.93
C VAL A 282 -27.27 -40.07 -9.56
N ALA A 283 -27.19 -39.77 -8.25
CA ALA A 283 -26.55 -38.58 -7.73
C ALA A 283 -25.01 -38.71 -7.81
N GLY A 284 -24.49 -38.70 -9.02
CA GLY A 284 -23.06 -38.57 -9.29
C GLY A 284 -22.58 -37.23 -8.75
N SER A 285 -21.75 -37.26 -7.70
CA SER A 285 -21.03 -36.07 -7.26
C SER A 285 -20.05 -35.67 -8.36
N VAL A 286 -20.40 -34.65 -9.13
CA VAL A 286 -19.47 -34.04 -10.09
C VAL A 286 -18.34 -33.43 -9.25
N GLU A 287 -17.17 -34.06 -9.28
CA GLU A 287 -15.96 -33.50 -8.65
C GLU A 287 -15.44 -32.35 -9.49
N GLU A 288 -15.82 -31.15 -9.08
CA GLU A 288 -15.31 -29.92 -9.66
C GLU A 288 -13.90 -29.66 -9.10
N VAL A 289 -12.88 -29.99 -9.89
CA VAL A 289 -11.48 -29.68 -9.59
C VAL A 289 -11.18 -28.29 -10.13
N LEU A 290 -11.17 -27.30 -9.24
CA LEU A 290 -10.84 -25.93 -9.62
C LEU A 290 -9.36 -25.63 -9.31
N PRO A 291 -8.60 -25.09 -10.29
CA PRO A 291 -7.24 -24.61 -10.04
C PRO A 291 -7.30 -23.31 -9.23
N GLU A 292 -6.62 -23.28 -8.08
CA GLU A 292 -6.46 -22.11 -7.23
C GLU A 292 -5.01 -21.61 -7.36
N PHE A 293 -4.84 -20.40 -7.90
CA PHE A 293 -3.53 -19.76 -8.03
C PHE A 293 -3.14 -19.08 -6.71
N VAL A 294 -1.95 -19.39 -6.21
CA VAL A 294 -1.38 -18.80 -4.98
C VAL A 294 0.06 -18.36 -5.27
N ALA A 295 0.29 -17.05 -5.28
CA ALA A 295 1.60 -16.43 -5.39
C ALA A 295 1.86 -15.60 -4.13
N GLU A 296 2.59 -16.19 -3.19
CA GLU A 296 2.92 -15.61 -1.89
C GLU A 296 4.42 -15.78 -1.64
N PRO A 297 5.11 -14.80 -1.02
CA PRO A 297 6.54 -14.90 -0.72
C PRO A 297 6.79 -15.76 0.53
N VAL A 298 6.47 -17.05 0.42
CA VAL A 298 6.56 -18.05 1.51
C VAL A 298 7.99 -18.37 1.93
N THR A 299 8.98 -18.06 1.10
CA THR A 299 10.42 -18.16 1.40
C THR A 299 10.99 -16.89 2.01
N ALA A 300 10.22 -15.79 2.08
CA ALA A 300 10.68 -14.55 2.68
C ALA A 300 10.93 -14.73 4.18
N PHE A 301 12.16 -14.44 4.59
CA PHE A 301 12.54 -14.43 5.99
C PHE A 301 13.46 -13.23 6.26
N SER A 302 13.00 -12.32 7.11
CA SER A 302 13.80 -11.18 7.58
C SER A 302 13.82 -11.15 9.11
N ARG A 303 14.87 -10.57 9.69
CA ARG A 303 15.01 -10.34 11.15
C ARG A 303 14.87 -8.87 11.53
N SER A 304 14.64 -7.96 10.58
CA SER A 304 14.55 -6.53 10.87
C SER A 304 13.18 -6.17 11.47
N CYS A 305 13.16 -5.72 12.73
CA CYS A 305 11.95 -5.13 13.31
C CYS A 305 11.74 -3.72 12.75
N VAL A 306 10.66 -3.53 11.97
CA VAL A 306 10.29 -2.26 11.32
C VAL A 306 8.76 -2.13 11.24
N GLY A 307 8.25 -0.91 11.13
CA GLY A 307 6.83 -0.58 11.02
C GLY A 307 6.29 0.18 12.24
N THR A 308 5.06 0.69 12.15
CA THR A 308 4.40 1.37 13.28
C THR A 308 4.12 0.40 14.44
N HIS A 309 4.54 0.75 15.66
CA HIS A 309 4.44 -0.03 16.89
C HIS A 309 3.06 -0.68 17.16
N GLU A 310 1.96 0.00 16.86
CA GLU A 310 0.59 -0.52 17.08
C GLU A 310 0.14 -1.57 16.06
N TYR A 311 0.87 -1.66 14.93
CA TYR A 311 0.61 -2.54 13.79
C TYR A 311 1.58 -3.74 13.72
N LEU A 312 2.63 -3.78 14.55
CA LEU A 312 3.62 -4.85 14.56
C LEU A 312 2.99 -6.22 14.90
N ALA A 313 3.39 -7.24 14.14
CA ALA A 313 3.00 -8.62 14.39
C ALA A 313 3.77 -9.25 15.57
N PRO A 314 3.22 -10.23 16.31
CA PRO A 314 3.89 -10.82 17.47
C PRO A 314 5.26 -11.41 17.16
N GLU A 315 5.46 -11.98 15.97
CA GLU A 315 6.74 -12.52 15.49
C GLU A 315 7.82 -11.44 15.25
N LEU A 316 7.42 -10.23 14.85
CA LEU A 316 8.32 -9.06 14.75
C LEU A 316 8.77 -8.60 16.14
N VAL A 317 7.83 -8.50 17.08
CA VAL A 317 8.10 -8.13 18.48
C VAL A 317 8.97 -9.17 19.18
N SER A 318 8.82 -10.46 18.83
CA SER A 318 9.57 -11.57 19.45
C SER A 318 10.96 -11.79 18.83
N GLY A 319 11.31 -11.09 17.74
CA GLY A 319 12.60 -11.26 17.05
C GLY A 319 12.82 -12.63 16.38
N SER A 320 11.79 -13.48 16.27
CA SER A 320 11.88 -14.84 15.71
C SER A 320 12.12 -14.88 14.19
N GLY A 321 12.22 -13.71 13.57
CA GLY A 321 12.12 -13.49 12.14
C GLY A 321 10.69 -13.63 11.62
N HIS A 322 10.47 -13.08 10.42
CA HIS A 322 9.13 -12.90 9.85
C HIS A 322 9.12 -13.04 8.33
N GLY A 323 7.97 -13.44 7.80
CA GLY A 323 7.66 -13.52 6.36
C GLY A 323 6.38 -12.75 6.01
N ASN A 324 5.71 -13.13 4.92
CA ASN A 324 4.50 -12.49 4.38
C ASN A 324 3.35 -12.30 5.40
N GLY A 325 3.24 -13.18 6.40
CA GLY A 325 2.16 -13.15 7.40
C GLY A 325 2.05 -11.87 8.23
N VAL A 326 3.07 -11.01 8.25
CA VAL A 326 3.03 -9.72 8.97
C VAL A 326 2.05 -8.72 8.34
N ASP A 327 1.92 -8.73 7.01
CA ASP A 327 0.99 -7.84 6.31
C ASP A 327 -0.46 -8.27 6.55
N TRP A 328 -0.72 -9.58 6.68
CA TRP A 328 -2.04 -10.10 7.05
C TRP A 328 -2.40 -9.81 8.51
N TRP A 329 -1.42 -9.75 9.42
CA TRP A 329 -1.66 -9.23 10.77
C TRP A 329 -1.97 -7.72 10.75
N ALA A 330 -1.15 -6.92 10.07
CA ALA A 330 -1.35 -5.48 9.94
C ALA A 330 -2.70 -5.16 9.28
N PHE A 331 -3.15 -5.98 8.32
CA PHE A 331 -4.48 -5.90 7.72
C PHE A 331 -5.61 -6.17 8.73
N GLY A 332 -5.42 -7.12 9.65
CA GLY A 332 -6.34 -7.34 10.77
C GLY A 332 -6.41 -6.15 11.73
N VAL A 333 -5.27 -5.53 12.06
CA VAL A 333 -5.20 -4.30 12.87
C VAL A 333 -5.89 -3.14 12.16
N PHE A 334 -5.64 -2.97 10.86
CA PHE A 334 -6.24 -1.96 10.00
C PHE A 334 -7.77 -2.05 9.98
N VAL A 335 -8.32 -3.23 9.69
CA VAL A 335 -9.78 -3.45 9.66
C VAL A 335 -10.40 -3.18 11.03
N TYR A 336 -9.75 -3.58 12.12
CA TYR A 336 -10.18 -3.25 13.47
C TYR A 336 -10.20 -1.73 13.73
N GLU A 337 -9.13 -1.00 13.36
CA GLU A 337 -9.07 0.45 13.59
C GLU A 337 -10.17 1.20 12.83
N LEU A 338 -10.46 0.81 11.58
CA LEU A 338 -11.54 1.42 10.80
C LEU A 338 -12.93 1.25 11.45
N PHE A 339 -13.17 0.13 12.15
CA PHE A 339 -14.43 -0.14 12.87
C PHE A 339 -14.51 0.52 14.24
N TYR A 340 -13.39 0.60 14.98
CA TYR A 340 -13.42 0.94 16.41
C TYR A 340 -12.77 2.29 16.76
N GLY A 341 -12.02 2.91 15.85
CA GLY A 341 -11.34 4.19 16.04
C GLY A 341 -10.10 4.14 16.93
N THR A 342 -9.60 2.93 17.19
CA THR A 342 -8.37 2.64 17.95
C THR A 342 -7.82 1.30 17.50
N THR A 343 -6.52 1.06 17.67
CA THR A 343 -5.90 -0.26 17.45
C THR A 343 -6.26 -1.24 18.59
N PRO A 344 -6.23 -2.57 18.36
CA PRO A 344 -6.73 -3.58 19.32
C PRO A 344 -5.80 -3.85 20.50
N PHE A 345 -4.52 -3.47 20.41
CA PHE A 345 -3.51 -3.75 21.44
C PHE A 345 -2.92 -2.49 22.09
N LYS A 346 -3.44 -1.30 21.77
CA LYS A 346 -2.96 -0.01 22.28
C LYS A 346 -2.82 -0.01 23.81
N GLY A 347 -1.61 0.27 24.28
CA GLY A 347 -1.29 0.52 25.69
C GLY A 347 -1.06 2.01 25.96
N GLY A 348 -0.99 2.40 27.24
CA GLY A 348 -0.63 3.77 27.64
C GLY A 348 0.83 4.16 27.38
N SER A 349 1.65 3.23 26.89
CA SER A 349 3.02 3.46 26.42
C SER A 349 3.36 2.50 25.27
N LYS A 350 4.48 2.73 24.57
CA LYS A 350 4.96 1.83 23.51
C LYS A 350 5.22 0.43 24.04
N GLU A 351 5.91 0.33 25.18
CA GLU A 351 6.29 -0.92 25.84
C GLU A 351 5.05 -1.70 26.30
N ASN A 352 4.03 -1.00 26.80
CA ASN A 352 2.75 -1.60 27.14
C ASN A 352 2.01 -2.12 25.89
N THR A 353 2.09 -1.43 24.76
CA THR A 353 1.53 -1.87 23.46
C THR A 353 2.24 -3.13 22.97
N LEU A 354 3.58 -3.14 22.94
CA LEU A 354 4.39 -4.30 22.55
C LEU A 354 4.12 -5.50 23.47
N ARG A 355 4.02 -5.26 24.80
CA ARG A 355 3.65 -6.29 25.78
C ARG A 355 2.25 -6.85 25.47
N ASN A 356 1.26 -6.00 25.17
CA ASN A 356 -0.09 -6.45 24.79
C ASN A 356 -0.08 -7.31 23.52
N ILE A 357 0.68 -6.92 22.49
CA ILE A 357 0.86 -7.69 21.25
C ILE A 357 1.44 -9.09 21.56
N ALA A 358 2.50 -9.18 22.36
CA ALA A 358 3.11 -10.47 22.74
C ALA A 358 2.25 -11.31 23.73
N SER A 359 1.51 -10.67 24.63
CA SER A 359 0.91 -11.16 25.91
C SER A 359 0.14 -12.50 26.00
N SER A 360 -0.06 -13.26 24.92
CA SER A 360 -1.07 -14.34 24.77
C SER A 360 -2.56 -13.95 24.98
N ARG A 361 -2.88 -12.89 25.73
CA ARG A 361 -4.24 -12.37 25.97
C ARG A 361 -5.01 -12.23 24.66
N LYS A 362 -6.25 -12.74 24.63
CA LYS A 362 -7.17 -12.55 23.51
C LYS A 362 -7.51 -11.06 23.36
N MET A 363 -7.57 -10.60 22.11
CA MET A 363 -8.18 -9.32 21.74
C MET A 363 -9.60 -9.24 22.33
N ARG A 364 -10.05 -8.03 22.64
CA ARG A 364 -11.44 -7.76 22.99
C ARG A 364 -12.00 -6.72 22.03
N PHE A 365 -13.21 -6.93 21.56
CA PHE A 365 -13.99 -5.86 20.92
C PHE A 365 -14.61 -4.99 22.01
N PRO A 366 -14.71 -3.67 21.83
CA PRO A 366 -15.46 -2.81 22.75
C PRO A 366 -16.94 -3.21 22.75
N ASP A 367 -17.54 -3.29 23.94
CA ASP A 367 -19.00 -3.43 24.10
C ASP A 367 -19.68 -2.11 23.69
N ALA A 368 -19.90 -1.95 22.39
CA ALA A 368 -20.67 -0.84 21.84
C ALA A 368 -22.16 -1.06 22.16
N ALA A 369 -22.78 -0.12 22.86
CA ALA A 369 -24.18 -0.20 23.29
C ALA A 369 -25.20 0.05 22.16
N GLU A 370 -24.80 -0.08 20.89
CA GLU A 370 -25.58 0.38 19.74
C GLU A 370 -25.55 -0.62 18.57
N VAL A 371 -26.77 -0.95 18.11
CA VAL A 371 -27.16 -1.55 16.81
C VAL A 371 -26.31 -2.71 16.28
N GLU A 372 -26.89 -3.91 16.31
CA GLU A 372 -26.40 -5.07 15.53
C GLU A 372 -26.58 -4.82 14.01
N GLU A 373 -25.65 -4.10 13.38
CA GLU A 373 -25.59 -4.00 11.93
C GLU A 373 -25.22 -5.38 11.34
N ALA A 374 -26.09 -5.92 10.48
CA ALA A 374 -25.86 -7.21 9.82
C ALA A 374 -24.53 -7.18 9.04
N GLY A 375 -23.65 -8.15 9.33
CA GLY A 375 -22.26 -8.17 8.85
C GLY A 375 -21.21 -7.94 9.95
N ILE A 376 -21.59 -7.43 11.14
CA ILE A 376 -20.61 -7.14 12.21
C ILE A 376 -20.05 -8.41 12.85
N ALA A 377 -20.80 -9.52 12.85
CA ALA A 377 -20.31 -10.81 13.34
C ALA A 377 -19.22 -11.37 12.42
N GLU A 378 -19.44 -11.28 11.11
CA GLU A 378 -18.52 -11.67 10.05
C GLU A 378 -17.26 -10.79 10.04
N ALA A 379 -17.39 -9.50 10.37
CA ALA A 379 -16.27 -8.59 10.58
C ALA A 379 -15.42 -8.99 11.79
N LYS A 380 -16.05 -9.29 12.93
CA LYS A 380 -15.35 -9.77 14.14
C LYS A 380 -14.62 -11.09 13.88
N ASP A 381 -15.30 -12.06 13.26
CA ASP A 381 -14.76 -13.36 12.87
C ASP A 381 -13.56 -13.24 11.90
N LEU A 382 -13.61 -12.29 10.94
CA LEU A 382 -12.47 -11.98 10.07
C LEU A 382 -11.27 -11.48 10.89
N ILE A 383 -11.49 -10.47 11.74
CA ILE A 383 -10.42 -9.86 12.54
C ILE A 383 -9.82 -10.89 13.50
N GLU A 384 -10.62 -11.73 14.16
CA GLU A 384 -10.12 -12.79 15.06
C GLU A 384 -9.22 -13.79 14.33
N LYS A 385 -9.53 -14.14 13.08
CA LYS A 385 -8.72 -15.05 12.24
C LYS A 385 -7.44 -14.41 11.68
N LEU A 386 -7.45 -13.09 11.43
CA LEU A 386 -6.26 -12.33 11.03
C LEU A 386 -5.32 -12.01 12.21
N LEU A 387 -5.86 -11.82 13.41
CA LEU A 387 -5.10 -11.51 14.63
C LEU A 387 -4.77 -12.75 15.47
N VAL A 388 -4.64 -13.90 14.82
CA VAL A 388 -4.05 -15.12 15.41
C VAL A 388 -2.54 -14.92 15.56
N LYS A 389 -2.04 -15.09 16.79
CA LYS A 389 -0.62 -14.83 17.11
C LYS A 389 0.36 -15.79 16.42
N ASP A 390 0.01 -17.08 16.30
CA ASP A 390 0.81 -18.06 15.54
C ASP A 390 0.58 -17.87 14.02
N PRO A 391 1.61 -17.45 13.24
CA PRO A 391 1.44 -17.19 11.81
C PRO A 391 0.95 -18.41 11.03
N ARG A 392 1.27 -19.64 11.46
CA ARG A 392 0.87 -20.89 10.79
C ARG A 392 -0.64 -21.16 10.87
N ARG A 393 -1.33 -20.49 11.80
CA ARG A 393 -2.78 -20.58 12.03
C ARG A 393 -3.52 -19.31 11.63
N ARG A 394 -2.80 -18.29 11.15
CA ARG A 394 -3.34 -16.99 10.76
C ARG A 394 -3.95 -17.06 9.36
N LEU A 395 -5.11 -16.45 9.18
CA LEU A 395 -5.74 -16.32 7.87
C LEU A 395 -4.81 -15.55 6.91
N GLY A 396 -4.75 -15.98 5.65
CA GLY A 396 -3.81 -15.45 4.66
C GLY A 396 -2.46 -16.18 4.60
N CYS A 397 -1.99 -16.82 5.66
CA CYS A 397 -0.68 -17.49 5.64
C CYS A 397 -0.64 -18.84 4.88
N THR A 398 -1.79 -19.43 4.51
CA THR A 398 -1.86 -20.75 3.86
C THR A 398 -2.10 -20.68 2.35
N LYS A 399 -3.04 -19.83 1.91
CA LYS A 399 -3.33 -19.57 0.49
C LYS A 399 -3.31 -18.09 0.10
N GLY A 400 -2.71 -17.24 0.93
CA GLY A 400 -2.59 -15.83 0.63
C GLY A 400 -3.89 -15.06 0.73
N ALA A 401 -3.94 -13.95 0.01
CA ALA A 401 -5.14 -13.09 -0.11
C ALA A 401 -6.42 -13.88 -0.43
N GLN A 402 -6.32 -15.01 -1.15
CA GLN A 402 -7.45 -15.82 -1.57
C GLN A 402 -8.25 -16.44 -0.41
N ASP A 403 -7.60 -16.84 0.70
CA ASP A 403 -8.29 -17.29 1.91
C ASP A 403 -9.10 -16.14 2.55
N ILE A 404 -8.58 -14.92 2.46
CA ILE A 404 -9.20 -13.71 3.00
C ILE A 404 -10.39 -13.27 2.12
N LYS A 405 -10.24 -13.32 0.78
CA LYS A 405 -11.29 -13.00 -0.20
C LYS A 405 -12.50 -13.93 -0.13
N GLN A 406 -12.32 -15.17 0.33
CA GLN A 406 -13.38 -16.16 0.53
C GLN A 406 -14.10 -16.01 1.89
N HIS A 407 -13.70 -15.04 2.72
CA HIS A 407 -14.33 -14.81 4.03
C HIS A 407 -15.73 -14.18 3.87
N PRO A 408 -16.77 -14.63 4.62
CA PRO A 408 -18.13 -14.10 4.52
C PRO A 408 -18.26 -12.58 4.67
N PHE A 409 -17.32 -11.93 5.38
CA PHE A 409 -17.25 -10.47 5.46
C PHE A 409 -17.17 -9.79 4.08
N PHE A 410 -16.56 -10.42 3.08
CA PHE A 410 -16.45 -9.90 1.72
C PHE A 410 -17.50 -10.47 0.76
N ASP A 411 -18.55 -11.13 1.26
CA ASP A 411 -19.63 -11.65 0.42
C ASP A 411 -20.28 -10.55 -0.42
N GLY A 412 -20.53 -10.88 -1.69
CA GLY A 412 -21.05 -9.96 -2.70
C GLY A 412 -20.00 -9.09 -3.40
N ILE A 413 -18.72 -9.12 -3.00
CA ILE A 413 -17.66 -8.41 -3.73
C ILE A 413 -17.32 -9.14 -5.04
N LYS A 414 -17.42 -8.42 -6.15
CA LYS A 414 -16.98 -8.86 -7.48
C LYS A 414 -15.56 -8.35 -7.71
N TRP A 415 -14.56 -9.08 -7.21
CA TRP A 415 -13.15 -8.68 -7.22
C TRP A 415 -12.64 -8.09 -8.55
N PRO A 416 -12.95 -8.63 -9.75
CA PRO A 416 -12.50 -8.03 -11.02
C PRO A 416 -13.08 -6.65 -11.34
N LEU A 417 -14.15 -6.23 -10.64
CA LEU A 417 -14.85 -4.98 -10.84
C LEU A 417 -14.56 -3.93 -9.76
N ILE A 418 -13.70 -4.22 -8.78
CA ILE A 418 -13.50 -3.36 -7.60
C ILE A 418 -13.14 -1.91 -7.95
N ARG A 419 -12.24 -1.71 -8.93
CA ARG A 419 -11.87 -0.40 -9.54
C ARG A 419 -13.00 0.38 -10.23
N HIS A 420 -14.20 -0.19 -10.30
CA HIS A 420 -15.41 0.43 -10.86
C HIS A 420 -16.53 0.56 -9.83
N TYR A 421 -16.32 0.07 -8.59
CA TYR A 421 -17.26 0.28 -7.50
C TYR A 421 -17.30 1.76 -7.15
N LYS A 422 -18.48 2.30 -6.82
CA LYS A 422 -18.60 3.68 -6.35
C LYS A 422 -18.02 3.76 -4.92
N PRO A 423 -17.04 4.64 -4.64
CA PRO A 423 -16.55 4.85 -3.28
C PRO A 423 -17.65 5.27 -2.30
N PRO A 424 -17.51 4.94 -1.00
CA PRO A 424 -18.54 5.17 -0.01
C PRO A 424 -18.73 6.66 0.28
N GLU A 425 -19.99 7.06 0.48
CA GLU A 425 -20.33 8.43 0.91
C GLU A 425 -20.14 8.54 2.43
N VAL A 426 -19.02 9.13 2.85
CA VAL A 426 -18.62 9.32 4.25
C VAL A 426 -18.30 10.79 4.53
N VAL A 427 -18.30 11.21 5.81
CA VAL A 427 -18.13 12.62 6.18
C VAL A 427 -16.75 13.12 5.77
N GLY A 428 -16.69 14.19 4.98
CA GLY A 428 -15.42 14.70 4.44
C GLY A 428 -14.78 13.84 3.36
N GLY A 429 -15.49 12.81 2.85
CA GLY A 429 -15.10 12.02 1.68
C GLY A 429 -15.43 12.71 0.35
N VAL A 430 -15.09 12.05 -0.76
CA VAL A 430 -15.23 12.61 -2.11
C VAL A 430 -16.68 12.59 -2.57
N ALA A 431 -17.39 13.69 -2.36
CA ALA A 431 -18.70 13.89 -2.97
C ALA A 431 -18.55 14.12 -4.49
N ARG A 432 -18.79 13.08 -5.32
CA ARG A 432 -19.03 13.29 -6.75
C ARG A 432 -20.23 14.23 -6.89
N LYS A 433 -19.97 15.49 -7.27
CA LYS A 433 -21.01 16.40 -7.75
C LYS A 433 -21.84 15.62 -8.77
N ARG A 434 -23.14 15.44 -8.49
CA ARG A 434 -24.06 14.83 -9.47
C ARG A 434 -23.96 15.66 -10.73
N GLY A 435 -23.36 15.10 -11.77
CA GLY A 435 -23.34 15.74 -13.07
C GLY A 435 -24.78 16.00 -13.44
N HIS A 436 -25.13 17.27 -13.66
CA HIS A 436 -26.38 17.58 -14.33
C HIS A 436 -26.31 16.83 -15.66
N VAL A 437 -27.13 15.78 -15.81
CA VAL A 437 -27.41 15.21 -17.11
C VAL A 437 -28.21 16.29 -17.82
N GLY A 438 -27.49 17.19 -18.49
CA GLY A 438 -28.05 18.24 -19.31
C GLY A 438 -29.07 17.59 -20.23
N HIS A 439 -30.33 17.95 -20.05
CA HIS A 439 -31.44 17.26 -20.67
C HIS A 439 -31.32 17.44 -22.18
N VAL A 440 -30.73 16.44 -22.86
CA VAL A 440 -30.57 16.44 -24.32
C VAL A 440 -31.98 16.43 -24.88
N LYS A 441 -32.50 17.62 -25.21
CA LYS A 441 -33.74 17.78 -25.95
C LYS A 441 -33.57 16.97 -27.23
N ARG A 442 -34.23 15.79 -27.27
CA ARG A 442 -34.38 15.00 -28.49
C ARG A 442 -35.01 15.91 -29.54
N ARG A 443 -34.20 16.49 -30.42
CA ARG A 443 -34.68 17.12 -31.64
C ARG A 443 -35.32 16.00 -32.47
N ARG A 444 -36.65 15.93 -32.43
CA ARG A 444 -37.44 15.15 -33.39
C ARG A 444 -37.16 15.72 -34.76
N TRP A 445 -36.34 15.02 -35.54
CA TRP A 445 -36.23 15.25 -36.97
C TRP A 445 -37.52 14.72 -37.61
N PHE A 446 -38.48 15.62 -37.83
CA PHE A 446 -39.65 15.31 -38.65
C PHE A 446 -39.21 15.25 -40.11
N TRP A 447 -39.06 14.04 -40.63
CA TRP A 447 -39.19 13.83 -42.07
C TRP A 447 -40.69 13.89 -42.41
N LYS A 448 -41.08 14.87 -43.23
CA LYS A 448 -42.27 14.78 -44.08
C LYS A 448 -41.78 14.84 -45.51
N GLY A 449 -42.30 13.93 -46.35
CA GLY A 449 -42.20 14.05 -47.80
C GLY A 449 -42.88 15.33 -48.30
N LEU A 450 -42.41 15.83 -49.44
CA LEU A 450 -43.05 15.60 -50.74
C LEU A 450 -44.20 16.60 -50.96
N ASP A 451 -43.90 17.71 -51.64
CA ASP A 451 -44.12 17.86 -53.09
C ASP A 451 -43.14 18.93 -53.65
#